data_AF-A0A4Q3U0E2-F1
#
_entry.id   AF-A0A4Q3U0E2-F1
#
_cell.length_a   1.000
_cell.length_b   1.000
_cell.length_c   1.000
_cell.angle_alpha   90.00
_cell.angle_beta   90.00
_cell.angle_gamma   90.00
#
_symmetry.space_group_name_H-M   'P 1'
#
loop_
_entity.id
_entity.type
_entity.pdbx_description
1 polymer ?
#
loop_
_entity_poly.entity_id
_entity_poly.type
_entity_poly.pdbx_seq_one_letter_code
_entity_poly.pdbx_strand_id
1 'polypeptide(L)'
;MPLFPIVGKRFTPSAFADYAAHVPLGDWKPNLVVLHNTAIPSLKQRPNGFSEANIEDLRHYYGEVQNWKGGPHLFVDHVGIWVFNPLDRRGTHSPSWNARSWGVEMLGDFAVEPFDTGNGLRVQNHAVSALAALFRRLEIAQITNANFKLHKEDPKTDHDCPGKHVDKAKVRVAVQALLTAAPTGVWPEFPARIVVYRRGGGQSPTAIVEAVLRNGTVYADAEELSEATGIATAEDGEVGLRAFVGAKYAITWKPETHRVYLVEN
;
A
#
# COMPACT_ATOMS: atom_id res chain seq x y z
N MET A 1 23.42 15.70 17.21
CA MET A 1 23.11 14.40 17.84
C MET A 1 23.03 13.37 16.71
N PRO A 2 23.29 12.08 16.91
CA PRO A 2 23.02 11.11 15.85
C PRO A 2 21.52 11.11 15.53
N LEU A 3 21.17 11.08 14.23
CA LEU A 3 19.79 10.95 13.77
C LEU A 3 19.11 9.75 14.42
N PHE A 4 17.85 9.90 14.83
CA PHE A 4 17.08 8.80 15.43
C PHE A 4 17.04 7.58 14.48
N PRO A 5 17.07 6.34 14.99
CA PRO A 5 17.09 5.15 14.14
C PRO A 5 15.76 4.94 13.43
N ILE A 6 15.82 4.49 12.18
CA ILE A 6 14.65 4.08 11.38
C ILE A 6 14.83 2.66 10.86
N VAL A 7 13.73 2.00 10.49
CA VAL A 7 13.77 0.73 9.75
C VAL A 7 14.10 0.99 8.28
N GLY A 8 13.48 2.01 7.68
CA GLY A 8 13.83 2.51 6.34
C GLY A 8 13.56 1.54 5.19
N LYS A 9 12.68 0.55 5.36
CA LYS A 9 12.43 -0.51 4.37
C LYS A 9 11.01 -0.49 3.83
N ARG A 10 10.88 -0.77 2.53
CA ARG A 10 9.60 -0.98 1.86
C ARG A 10 9.20 -2.45 1.88
N PHE A 11 7.92 -2.68 2.12
CA PHE A 11 7.27 -3.97 2.14
C PHE A 11 6.09 -3.99 1.16
N THR A 12 5.78 -5.16 0.64
CA THR A 12 4.45 -5.43 0.10
C THR A 12 3.45 -5.59 1.26
N PRO A 13 2.13 -5.57 1.00
CA PRO A 13 1.13 -5.87 2.03
C PRO A 13 1.41 -7.17 2.81
N SER A 14 1.71 -8.27 2.11
CA SER A 14 2.04 -9.56 2.74
C SER A 14 3.26 -9.50 3.62
N ALA A 15 4.38 -9.03 3.06
CA ALA A 15 5.62 -8.93 3.80
C ALA A 15 5.49 -7.98 5.01
N PHE A 16 4.65 -6.94 4.92
CA PHE A 16 4.37 -6.06 6.04
C PHE A 16 3.55 -6.73 7.13
N ALA A 17 2.53 -7.52 6.78
CA ALA A 17 1.77 -8.25 7.81
C ALA A 17 2.63 -9.27 8.55
N ASP A 18 3.47 -10.00 7.81
CA ASP A 18 4.42 -10.94 8.40
C ASP A 18 5.42 -10.21 9.30
N TYR A 19 5.97 -9.08 8.84
CA TYR A 19 6.82 -8.22 9.65
C TYR A 19 6.12 -7.77 10.94
N ALA A 20 4.93 -7.18 10.81
CA ALA A 20 4.17 -6.62 11.93
C ALA A 20 3.80 -7.69 12.97
N ALA A 21 3.45 -8.90 12.53
CA ALA A 21 3.11 -10.03 13.41
C ALA A 21 4.28 -10.42 14.32
N HIS A 22 5.51 -10.27 13.86
CA HIS A 22 6.72 -10.72 14.56
C HIS A 22 7.49 -9.60 15.28
N VAL A 23 7.09 -8.33 15.16
CA VAL A 23 7.76 -7.24 15.89
C VAL A 23 7.60 -7.46 17.40
N PRO A 24 8.68 -7.57 18.20
CA PRO A 24 8.59 -7.69 19.64
C PRO A 24 8.13 -6.36 20.25
N LEU A 25 6.88 -6.29 20.73
CA LEU A 25 6.40 -5.13 21.47
C LEU A 25 6.86 -5.28 22.92
N GLY A 26 7.70 -4.36 23.38
CA GLY A 26 8.13 -4.29 24.78
C GLY A 26 7.08 -3.61 25.66
N ASP A 27 7.55 -2.91 26.70
CA ASP A 27 6.67 -2.19 27.65
C ASP A 27 5.79 -1.13 26.98
N TRP A 28 6.25 -0.56 25.86
CA TRP A 28 5.43 0.31 25.05
C TRP A 28 4.61 -0.51 24.04
N LYS A 29 3.29 -0.55 24.26
CA LYS A 29 2.31 -1.12 23.32
C LYS A 29 1.26 -0.05 22.97
N PRO A 30 1.10 0.30 21.69
CA PRO A 30 0.02 1.21 21.29
C PRO A 30 -1.34 0.49 21.35
N ASN A 31 -2.41 1.27 21.38
CA ASN A 31 -3.80 0.77 21.30
C ASN A 31 -4.66 1.60 20.35
N LEU A 32 -4.01 2.45 19.55
CA LEU A 32 -4.61 3.40 18.65
C LEU A 32 -3.77 3.47 17.37
N VAL A 33 -4.43 3.56 16.22
CA VAL A 33 -3.79 3.91 14.96
C VAL A 33 -4.37 5.22 14.45
N VAL A 34 -3.49 6.15 14.06
CA VAL A 34 -3.85 7.45 13.50
C VAL A 34 -3.47 7.48 12.03
N LEU A 35 -4.44 7.73 11.17
CA LEU A 35 -4.25 7.84 9.73
C LEU A 35 -4.07 9.30 9.31
N HIS A 36 -3.06 9.52 8.49
CA HIS A 36 -2.61 10.81 7.98
C HIS A 36 -2.45 10.74 6.46
N ASN A 37 -2.25 11.90 5.85
CA ASN A 37 -1.66 12.02 4.53
C ASN A 37 -0.48 12.98 4.59
N THR A 38 0.43 12.83 3.63
CA THR A 38 1.60 13.68 3.54
C THR A 38 1.23 15.11 3.17
N ALA A 39 0.20 15.30 2.33
CA ALA A 39 -0.13 16.53 1.59
C ALA A 39 1.02 17.01 0.68
N ILE A 40 2.20 17.20 1.26
CA ILE A 40 3.46 17.41 0.57
C ILE A 40 4.46 16.35 1.09
N PRO A 41 5.00 15.49 0.20
CA PRO A 41 4.74 15.43 -1.23
C PRO A 41 3.35 14.89 -1.58
N SER A 42 2.76 15.35 -2.69
CA SER A 42 1.54 14.81 -3.28
C SER A 42 1.82 13.62 -4.22
N LEU A 43 0.78 12.94 -4.70
CA LEU A 43 0.91 11.88 -5.71
C LEU A 43 1.55 12.42 -6.99
N LYS A 44 1.18 13.64 -7.41
CA LYS A 44 1.80 14.31 -8.56
C LYS A 44 3.30 14.58 -8.36
N GLN A 45 3.72 14.91 -7.14
CA GLN A 45 5.14 15.18 -6.83
C GLN A 45 5.97 13.90 -6.69
N ARG A 46 5.31 12.75 -6.49
CA ARG A 46 5.93 11.42 -6.35
C ARG A 46 5.19 10.41 -7.22
N PRO A 47 5.24 10.55 -8.56
CA PRO A 47 4.50 9.69 -9.48
C PRO A 47 4.96 8.22 -9.43
N ASN A 48 6.16 7.96 -8.90
CA ASN A 48 6.76 6.63 -8.74
C ASN A 48 6.81 6.15 -7.28
N GLY A 49 6.11 6.83 -6.37
CA GLY A 49 6.16 6.56 -4.93
C GLY A 49 7.41 7.16 -4.27
N PHE A 50 7.67 6.74 -3.03
CA PHE A 50 8.88 7.11 -2.31
C PHE A 50 10.07 6.25 -2.75
N SER A 51 11.25 6.87 -2.74
CA SER A 51 12.55 6.19 -2.79
C SER A 51 13.18 6.09 -1.39
N GLU A 52 14.19 5.24 -1.24
CA GLU A 52 14.99 5.17 0.01
C GLU A 52 15.59 6.53 0.37
N ALA A 53 16.08 7.28 -0.63
CA ALA A 53 16.58 8.63 -0.42
C ALA A 53 15.51 9.56 0.15
N ASN A 54 14.26 9.50 -0.34
CA ASN A 54 13.17 10.30 0.23
C ASN A 54 12.87 9.92 1.69
N ILE A 55 13.00 8.65 2.04
CA ILE A 55 12.81 8.18 3.41
C ILE A 55 13.93 8.71 4.33
N GLU A 56 15.18 8.71 3.89
CA GLU A 56 16.28 9.33 4.65
C GLU A 56 16.16 10.87 4.72
N ASP A 57 15.66 11.53 3.68
CA ASP A 57 15.37 12.97 3.70
C ASP A 57 14.31 13.30 4.76
N LEU A 58 13.27 12.47 4.90
CA LEU A 58 12.26 12.61 5.95
C LEU A 58 12.86 12.41 7.34
N ARG A 59 13.80 11.46 7.50
CA ARG A 59 14.55 11.28 8.76
C ARG A 59 15.37 12.51 9.11
N HIS A 60 16.06 13.09 8.14
CA HIS A 60 16.78 14.34 8.34
C HIS A 60 15.84 15.47 8.73
N TYR A 61 14.73 15.66 7.99
CA TYR A 61 13.74 16.70 8.28
C TYR A 61 13.16 16.55 9.70
N TYR A 62 12.66 15.38 10.08
CA TYR A 62 12.11 15.20 11.42
C TYR A 62 13.18 15.29 12.51
N GLY A 63 14.37 14.75 12.29
CA GLY A 63 15.41 14.67 13.31
C GLY A 63 16.17 15.96 13.54
N GLU A 64 16.56 16.67 12.47
CA GLU A 64 17.43 17.84 12.54
C GLU A 64 16.66 19.14 12.38
N VAL A 65 15.66 19.19 11.48
CA VAL A 65 14.89 20.42 11.25
C VAL A 65 13.81 20.58 12.32
N GLN A 66 13.03 19.52 12.57
CA GLN A 66 11.95 19.54 13.56
C GLN A 66 12.42 19.17 14.98
N ASN A 67 13.66 18.67 15.13
CA ASN A 67 14.23 18.19 16.39
C ASN A 67 13.38 17.10 17.10
N TRP A 68 12.64 16.32 16.32
CA TRP A 68 11.87 15.19 16.82
C TRP A 68 12.78 14.00 17.12
N LYS A 69 12.34 13.15 18.05
CA LYS A 69 13.06 11.92 18.44
C LYS A 69 12.56 10.66 17.71
N GLY A 70 11.69 10.87 16.73
CA GLY A 70 11.04 9.84 15.91
C GLY A 70 10.12 10.51 14.90
N GLY A 71 9.52 9.73 14.01
CA GLY A 71 8.49 10.21 13.09
C GLY A 71 7.25 9.33 13.12
N PRO A 72 6.37 9.45 12.10
CA PRO A 72 5.32 8.48 11.85
C PRO A 72 5.88 7.07 11.68
N HIS A 73 5.06 6.05 11.94
CA HIS A 73 5.54 4.67 11.91
C HIS A 73 5.62 4.14 10.49
N LEU A 74 4.61 4.45 9.68
CA LEU A 74 4.55 4.00 8.30
C LEU A 74 4.42 5.19 7.35
N PHE A 75 5.06 5.06 6.19
CA PHE A 75 4.70 5.82 4.98
C PHE A 75 4.15 4.84 3.96
N VAL A 76 2.96 5.11 3.43
CA VAL A 76 2.26 4.24 2.49
C VAL A 76 2.12 4.96 1.18
N ASP A 77 2.69 4.41 0.11
CA ASP A 77 2.53 4.92 -1.24
C ASP A 77 1.80 3.88 -2.11
N HIS A 78 1.60 4.23 -3.38
CA HIS A 78 0.93 3.35 -4.32
C HIS A 78 1.76 2.11 -4.66
N VAL A 79 3.07 2.09 -4.38
CA VAL A 79 4.00 0.98 -4.64
C VAL A 79 4.09 0.01 -3.46
N GLY A 80 4.03 0.49 -2.22
CA GLY A 80 4.07 -0.37 -1.03
C GLY A 80 3.99 0.38 0.30
N ILE A 81 4.43 -0.30 1.36
CA ILE A 81 4.38 0.17 2.76
C ILE A 81 5.82 0.31 3.27
N TRP A 82 6.24 1.52 3.56
CA TRP A 82 7.52 1.79 4.21
C TRP A 82 7.37 1.77 5.72
N VAL A 83 8.20 0.97 6.39
CA VAL A 83 8.37 1.08 7.84
C VAL A 83 9.46 2.10 8.11
N PHE A 84 9.09 3.17 8.80
CA PHE A 84 9.97 4.29 9.13
C PHE A 84 10.39 4.23 10.60
N ASN A 85 9.55 4.72 11.50
CA ASN A 85 9.78 4.55 12.93
C ASN A 85 9.57 3.07 13.30
N PRO A 86 10.49 2.43 14.05
CA PRO A 86 10.29 1.07 14.52
C PRO A 86 8.95 0.92 15.26
N LEU A 87 8.23 -0.19 15.01
CA LEU A 87 6.91 -0.42 15.60
C LEU A 87 6.95 -0.75 17.10
N ASP A 88 8.15 -1.01 17.65
CA ASP A 88 8.40 -1.35 19.06
C ASP A 88 8.58 -0.13 19.97
N ARG A 89 8.52 1.09 19.43
CA ARG A 89 8.77 2.31 20.19
C ARG A 89 7.90 3.47 19.73
N ARG A 90 7.74 4.43 20.62
CA ARG A 90 7.02 5.68 20.37
C ARG A 90 7.55 6.41 19.13
N GLY A 91 6.64 6.85 18.27
CA GLY A 91 6.88 7.79 17.18
C GLY A 91 6.37 9.21 17.49
N THR A 92 6.57 10.13 16.53
CA THR A 92 6.06 11.51 16.60
C THR A 92 5.25 11.83 15.35
N HIS A 93 3.94 12.04 15.52
CA HIS A 93 3.01 12.33 14.42
C HIS A 93 1.67 12.98 14.86
N SER A 94 1.23 12.77 16.11
CA SER A 94 -0.04 13.31 16.61
C SER A 94 0.11 13.73 18.08
N PRO A 95 0.24 15.03 18.39
CA PRO A 95 0.63 15.52 19.72
C PRO A 95 -0.22 14.99 20.87
N SER A 96 -1.51 14.75 20.69
CA SER A 96 -2.37 14.21 21.74
C SER A 96 -2.23 12.70 21.93
N TRP A 97 -1.69 11.98 20.94
CA TRP A 97 -1.78 10.53 20.87
C TRP A 97 -0.45 9.79 20.73
N ASN A 98 0.67 10.49 20.47
CA ASN A 98 2.01 9.90 20.32
C ASN A 98 2.33 8.86 21.41
N ALA A 99 1.84 9.06 22.64
CA ALA A 99 2.08 8.14 23.75
C ALA A 99 1.49 6.73 23.57
N ARG A 100 0.44 6.58 22.75
CA ARG A 100 -0.38 5.36 22.68
C ARG A 100 -0.73 4.93 21.26
N SER A 101 -0.12 5.53 20.23
CA SER A 101 -0.50 5.26 18.85
C SER A 101 0.65 4.97 17.89
N TRP A 102 0.28 4.21 16.85
CA TRP A 102 1.00 4.21 15.59
C TRP A 102 0.44 5.28 14.65
N GLY A 103 1.31 5.84 13.82
CA GLY A 103 0.99 6.86 12.83
C GLY A 103 1.25 6.32 11.44
N VAL A 104 0.26 6.43 10.56
CA VAL A 104 0.33 5.93 9.19
C VAL A 104 0.13 7.10 8.24
N GLU A 105 1.17 7.47 7.51
CA GLU A 105 1.18 8.56 6.52
C GLU A 105 0.91 8.02 5.12
N MET A 106 -0.17 8.45 4.49
CA MET A 106 -0.47 8.11 3.10
C MET A 106 0.12 9.15 2.14
N LEU A 107 0.88 8.73 1.14
CA LEU A 107 1.37 9.62 0.09
C LEU A 107 0.21 10.20 -0.70
N GLY A 108 0.03 11.51 -0.64
CA GLY A 108 -0.96 12.24 -1.43
C GLY A 108 -1.49 13.48 -0.74
N ASP A 109 -2.07 14.37 -1.53
CA ASP A 109 -2.89 15.49 -1.08
C ASP A 109 -4.37 15.18 -1.32
N PHE A 110 -4.98 14.37 -0.44
CA PHE A 110 -6.38 13.96 -0.61
C PHE A 110 -7.39 15.05 -0.19
N ALA A 111 -6.93 16.28 0.02
CA ALA A 111 -7.82 17.43 -0.04
C ALA A 111 -8.23 17.74 -1.49
N VAL A 112 -7.42 17.36 -2.48
CA VAL A 112 -7.68 17.64 -3.91
C VAL A 112 -7.50 16.42 -4.83
N GLU A 113 -6.58 15.51 -4.50
CA GLU A 113 -6.31 14.30 -5.27
C GLU A 113 -7.37 13.22 -4.96
N PRO A 114 -7.78 12.40 -5.95
CA PRO A 114 -8.72 11.33 -5.72
C PRO A 114 -8.12 10.26 -4.82
N PHE A 115 -8.93 9.66 -3.94
CA PHE A 115 -8.52 8.58 -3.05
C PHE A 115 -9.11 7.21 -3.44
N ASP A 116 -10.02 7.19 -4.40
CA ASP A 116 -10.79 6.03 -4.85
C ASP A 116 -10.50 5.62 -6.30
N THR A 117 -9.56 6.29 -6.97
CA THR A 117 -9.13 5.96 -8.34
C THR A 117 -7.61 6.05 -8.50
N GLY A 118 -7.08 5.41 -9.55
CA GLY A 118 -5.67 5.51 -9.95
C GLY A 118 -4.68 5.20 -8.81
N ASN A 119 -3.64 6.02 -8.69
CA ASN A 119 -2.65 5.87 -7.62
C ASN A 119 -3.25 6.12 -6.22
N GLY A 120 -4.29 6.94 -6.08
CA GLY A 120 -4.98 7.15 -4.81
C GLY A 120 -5.64 5.88 -4.29
N LEU A 121 -6.34 5.14 -5.15
CA LEU A 121 -6.91 3.84 -4.80
C LEU A 121 -5.84 2.83 -4.36
N ARG A 122 -4.68 2.84 -5.02
CA ARG A 122 -3.57 1.95 -4.64
C ARG A 122 -2.98 2.31 -3.27
N VAL A 123 -2.82 3.59 -2.98
CA VAL A 123 -2.44 4.07 -1.63
C VAL A 123 -3.49 3.62 -0.61
N GLN A 124 -4.78 3.80 -0.91
CA GLN A 124 -5.87 3.35 -0.05
C GLN A 124 -5.77 1.85 0.25
N ASN A 125 -5.58 1.02 -0.77
CA ASN A 125 -5.50 -0.44 -0.61
C ASN A 125 -4.31 -0.88 0.24
N HIS A 126 -3.14 -0.25 0.04
CA HIS A 126 -1.97 -0.50 0.88
C HIS A 126 -2.17 0.00 2.31
N ALA A 127 -2.82 1.15 2.49
CA ALA A 127 -3.11 1.71 3.81
C ALA A 127 -4.09 0.81 4.58
N VAL A 128 -5.17 0.39 3.93
CA VAL A 128 -6.16 -0.55 4.50
C VAL A 128 -5.48 -1.87 4.91
N SER A 129 -4.58 -2.38 4.06
CA SER A 129 -3.78 -3.58 4.35
C SER A 129 -2.86 -3.40 5.56
N ALA A 130 -2.15 -2.27 5.63
CA ALA A 130 -1.27 -1.93 6.73
C ALA A 130 -2.05 -1.78 8.05
N LEU A 131 -3.16 -1.05 8.02
CA LEU A 131 -4.04 -0.87 9.18
C LEU A 131 -4.55 -2.22 9.70
N ALA A 132 -4.97 -3.13 8.82
CA ALA A 132 -5.42 -4.47 9.22
C ALA A 132 -4.30 -5.27 9.89
N ALA A 133 -3.08 -5.24 9.34
CA ALA A 133 -1.91 -5.89 9.97
C ALA A 133 -1.60 -5.31 11.36
N LEU A 134 -1.64 -3.98 11.51
CA LEU A 134 -1.43 -3.33 12.79
C LEU A 134 -2.52 -3.71 13.81
N PHE A 135 -3.79 -3.68 13.42
CA PHE A 135 -4.89 -4.07 14.32
C PHE A 135 -4.84 -5.55 14.73
N ARG A 136 -4.44 -6.45 13.82
CA ARG A 136 -4.15 -7.85 14.18
C ARG A 136 -3.03 -7.95 15.21
N ARG A 137 -1.94 -7.20 15.01
CA ARG A 137 -0.82 -7.17 15.98
C ARG A 137 -1.25 -6.66 17.36
N LEU A 138 -2.25 -5.77 17.41
CA LEU A 138 -2.82 -5.27 18.65
C LEU A 138 -3.94 -6.15 19.21
N GLU A 139 -4.28 -7.25 18.54
CA GLU A 139 -5.38 -8.15 18.92
C GLU A 139 -6.74 -7.43 19.01
N ILE A 140 -6.93 -6.42 18.16
CA ILE A 140 -8.17 -5.64 18.07
C ILE A 140 -9.08 -6.28 17.02
N ALA A 141 -10.13 -6.96 17.49
CA ALA A 141 -11.11 -7.62 16.61
C ALA A 141 -12.12 -6.65 15.97
N GLN A 142 -12.39 -5.50 16.62
CA GLN A 142 -13.37 -4.53 16.16
C GLN A 142 -12.81 -3.11 16.12
N ILE A 143 -12.92 -2.46 14.96
CA ILE A 143 -12.45 -1.10 14.75
C ILE A 143 -13.51 -0.10 15.18
N THR A 144 -13.13 0.79 16.09
CA THR A 144 -14.01 1.80 16.69
C THR A 144 -13.30 3.15 16.73
N ASN A 145 -14.03 4.21 17.09
CA ASN A 145 -13.44 5.53 17.28
C ASN A 145 -12.44 5.61 18.46
N ALA A 146 -12.36 4.57 19.31
CA ALA A 146 -11.39 4.50 20.41
C ALA A 146 -9.99 4.02 19.96
N ASN A 147 -9.94 3.26 18.86
CA ASN A 147 -8.71 2.63 18.36
C ASN A 147 -8.34 3.06 16.93
N PHE A 148 -9.20 3.79 16.22
CA PHE A 148 -8.91 4.35 14.91
C PHE A 148 -9.30 5.83 14.84
N LYS A 149 -8.34 6.67 14.47
CA LYS A 149 -8.49 8.12 14.33
C LYS A 149 -7.92 8.61 13.00
N LEU A 150 -8.52 9.67 12.47
CA LEU A 150 -7.87 10.56 11.52
C LEU A 150 -7.12 11.64 12.28
N HIS A 151 -6.04 12.18 11.70
CA HIS A 151 -5.26 13.21 12.39
C HIS A 151 -6.07 14.45 12.77
N LYS A 152 -7.00 14.89 11.93
CA LYS A 152 -7.90 16.01 12.21
C LYS A 152 -8.82 15.85 13.43
N GLU A 153 -8.87 14.65 14.01
CA GLU A 153 -9.57 14.42 15.28
C GLU A 153 -8.67 14.70 16.49
N ASP A 154 -7.37 15.02 16.32
CA ASP A 154 -6.44 15.35 17.39
C ASP A 154 -6.75 16.76 17.91
N PRO A 155 -7.13 16.92 19.19
CA PRO A 155 -7.57 18.19 19.74
C PRO A 155 -6.48 19.25 19.88
N LYS A 156 -5.20 18.91 19.61
CA LYS A 156 -4.07 19.85 19.65
C LYS A 156 -3.65 20.35 18.28
N THR A 157 -4.38 19.98 17.23
CA THR A 157 -4.10 20.39 15.85
C THR A 157 -5.37 20.85 15.16
N ASP A 158 -5.23 21.71 14.15
CA ASP A 158 -6.34 22.27 13.36
C ASP A 158 -6.30 21.87 11.87
N HIS A 159 -5.33 21.02 11.48
CA HIS A 159 -5.15 20.57 10.11
C HIS A 159 -6.28 19.62 9.64
N ASP A 160 -6.83 19.83 8.44
CA ASP A 160 -7.76 18.89 7.79
C ASP A 160 -7.01 17.71 7.15
N CYS A 161 -6.28 16.95 7.99
CA CYS A 161 -5.57 15.74 7.58
C CYS A 161 -6.41 14.50 7.95
N PRO A 162 -6.62 13.52 7.03
CA PRO A 162 -5.92 13.32 5.76
C PRO A 162 -6.60 13.93 4.51
N GLY A 163 -7.43 14.96 4.66
CA GLY A 163 -8.17 15.58 3.56
C GLY A 163 -9.60 15.06 3.39
N LYS A 164 -10.37 15.76 2.54
CA LYS A 164 -11.82 15.53 2.37
C LYS A 164 -12.19 14.30 1.53
N HIS A 165 -11.30 13.81 0.67
CA HIS A 165 -11.56 12.61 -0.14
C HIS A 165 -11.31 11.30 0.63
N VAL A 166 -10.77 11.38 1.85
CA VAL A 166 -10.63 10.22 2.74
C VAL A 166 -11.87 10.08 3.61
N ASP A 167 -12.73 9.14 3.26
CA ASP A 167 -13.89 8.77 4.06
C ASP A 167 -13.50 7.76 5.15
N LYS A 168 -13.49 8.21 6.41
CA LYS A 168 -13.15 7.38 7.58
C LYS A 168 -14.04 6.14 7.68
N ALA A 169 -15.33 6.25 7.37
CA ALA A 169 -16.27 5.15 7.52
C ALA A 169 -15.99 4.07 6.48
N LYS A 170 -15.72 4.45 5.22
CA LYS A 170 -15.32 3.52 4.16
C LYS A 170 -14.00 2.81 4.50
N VAL A 171 -12.98 3.55 4.93
CA VAL A 171 -11.70 2.96 5.35
C VAL A 171 -11.93 1.97 6.50
N ARG A 172 -12.69 2.36 7.54
CA ARG A 172 -13.01 1.48 8.67
C ARG A 172 -13.70 0.19 8.23
N VAL A 173 -14.68 0.27 7.32
CA VAL A 173 -15.37 -0.91 6.78
C VAL A 173 -14.39 -1.81 6.02
N ALA A 174 -13.55 -1.25 5.16
CA ALA A 174 -12.57 -2.01 4.39
C ALA A 174 -11.54 -2.73 5.30
N VAL A 175 -11.02 -2.03 6.32
CA VAL A 175 -10.09 -2.63 7.29
C VAL A 175 -10.80 -3.70 8.12
N GLN A 176 -12.03 -3.45 8.59
CA GLN A 176 -12.81 -4.43 9.34
C GLN A 176 -13.06 -5.70 8.53
N ALA A 177 -13.38 -5.57 7.24
CA ALA A 177 -13.57 -6.70 6.33
C ALA A 177 -12.28 -7.54 6.21
N LEU A 178 -11.13 -6.89 6.05
CA LEU A 178 -9.84 -7.60 6.04
C LEU A 178 -9.55 -8.27 7.39
N LEU A 179 -9.84 -7.63 8.52
CA LEU A 179 -9.62 -8.21 9.84
C LEU A 179 -10.42 -9.50 10.07
N THR A 180 -11.67 -9.53 9.60
CA THR A 180 -12.58 -10.68 9.77
C THR A 180 -12.35 -11.79 8.76
N ALA A 181 -11.70 -11.50 7.62
CA ALA A 181 -11.27 -12.54 6.72
C ALA A 181 -10.24 -13.43 7.44
N ALA A 182 -10.43 -14.75 7.37
CA ALA A 182 -9.49 -15.72 7.95
C ALA A 182 -8.07 -15.39 7.47
N PRO A 183 -7.04 -15.45 8.35
CA PRO A 183 -5.67 -15.18 7.97
C PRO A 183 -5.15 -16.33 7.09
N THR A 184 -5.54 -16.37 5.83
CA THR A 184 -5.09 -17.38 4.85
C THR A 184 -3.80 -16.96 4.16
N GLY A 185 -3.22 -15.80 4.48
CA GLY A 185 -2.14 -15.22 3.70
C GLY A 185 -2.57 -14.74 2.31
N VAL A 186 -3.86 -14.85 1.98
CA VAL A 186 -4.44 -14.39 0.72
C VAL A 186 -4.91 -12.95 0.89
N TRP A 187 -4.17 -12.03 0.27
CA TRP A 187 -4.54 -10.62 0.14
C TRP A 187 -5.67 -10.46 -0.88
N PRO A 188 -6.48 -9.38 -0.78
CA PRO A 188 -7.54 -9.14 -1.75
C PRO A 188 -6.95 -9.14 -3.17
N GLU A 189 -7.51 -10.00 -4.00
CA GLU A 189 -7.27 -10.04 -5.43
C GLU A 189 -8.06 -8.92 -6.09
N PHE A 190 -7.39 -8.14 -6.94
CA PHE A 190 -8.07 -7.11 -7.72
C PHE A 190 -8.32 -7.65 -9.12
N PRO A 191 -9.57 -7.59 -9.63
CA PRO A 191 -9.83 -7.92 -11.02
C PRO A 191 -8.97 -7.07 -11.95
N ALA A 192 -8.29 -7.73 -12.87
CA ALA A 192 -7.44 -7.15 -13.89
C ALA A 192 -7.75 -7.82 -15.24
N ARG A 193 -7.24 -7.24 -16.32
CA ARG A 193 -7.35 -7.83 -17.66
C ARG A 193 -6.02 -7.76 -18.38
N ILE A 194 -5.69 -8.79 -19.13
CA ILE A 194 -4.51 -8.85 -19.98
C ILE A 194 -4.97 -8.66 -21.41
N VAL A 195 -4.52 -7.58 -22.04
CA VAL A 195 -4.84 -7.21 -23.42
C VAL A 195 -3.64 -7.57 -24.30
N VAL A 196 -3.81 -8.54 -25.19
CA VAL A 196 -2.72 -9.12 -25.96
C VAL A 196 -2.72 -8.57 -27.39
N TYR A 197 -1.55 -8.16 -27.87
CA TYR A 197 -1.28 -7.75 -29.25
C TYR A 197 -0.17 -8.64 -29.81
N ARG A 198 -0.50 -9.45 -30.82
CA ARG A 198 0.48 -10.27 -31.55
C ARG A 198 1.06 -9.52 -32.73
N ARG A 199 2.30 -9.89 -33.10
CA ARG A 199 2.95 -9.36 -34.29
C ARG A 199 2.11 -9.69 -35.53
N GLY A 200 1.83 -8.67 -36.35
CA GLY A 200 0.99 -8.81 -37.54
C GLY A 200 -0.51 -8.64 -37.31
N GLY A 201 -0.97 -8.48 -36.06
CA GLY A 201 -2.40 -8.32 -35.72
C GLY A 201 -3.00 -6.91 -35.92
N GLY A 202 -2.18 -5.91 -36.29
CA GLY A 202 -2.63 -4.52 -36.45
C GLY A 202 -2.86 -3.78 -35.12
N GLN A 203 -3.78 -2.82 -35.10
CA GLN A 203 -4.06 -1.97 -33.92
C GLN A 203 -5.14 -2.53 -32.98
N SER A 204 -5.72 -3.68 -33.30
CA SER A 204 -6.71 -4.35 -32.47
C SER A 204 -6.05 -5.41 -31.60
N PRO A 205 -6.49 -5.58 -30.34
CA PRO A 205 -6.02 -6.68 -29.52
C PRO A 205 -6.46 -8.02 -30.13
N THR A 206 -5.56 -9.00 -30.10
CA THR A 206 -5.85 -10.36 -30.56
C THR A 206 -6.57 -11.19 -29.51
N ALA A 207 -6.44 -10.82 -28.23
CA ALA A 207 -7.15 -11.47 -27.13
C ALA A 207 -7.27 -10.53 -25.91
N ILE A 208 -8.26 -10.81 -25.05
CA ILE A 208 -8.37 -10.24 -23.70
C ILE A 208 -8.58 -11.41 -22.74
N VAL A 209 -7.70 -11.55 -21.75
CA VAL A 209 -7.75 -12.60 -20.73
C VAL A 209 -8.12 -11.96 -19.40
N GLU A 210 -9.05 -12.58 -18.67
CA GLU A 210 -9.38 -12.15 -17.30
C GLU A 210 -8.22 -12.53 -16.36
N ALA A 211 -7.93 -11.67 -15.39
CA ALA A 211 -6.75 -11.81 -14.56
C ALA A 211 -7.00 -11.26 -13.16
N VAL A 212 -6.09 -11.56 -12.25
CA VAL A 212 -6.08 -11.00 -10.91
C VAL A 212 -4.72 -10.37 -10.60
N LEU A 213 -4.75 -9.17 -10.03
CA LEU A 213 -3.58 -8.55 -9.43
C LEU A 213 -3.50 -8.98 -7.97
N ARG A 214 -2.47 -9.76 -7.65
CA ARG A 214 -2.17 -10.23 -6.30
C ARG A 214 -0.71 -9.92 -5.97
N ASN A 215 -0.48 -9.20 -4.88
CA ASN A 215 0.87 -8.85 -4.42
C ASN A 215 1.76 -8.18 -5.51
N GLY A 216 1.19 -7.30 -6.33
CA GLY A 216 1.93 -6.61 -7.41
C GLY A 216 2.27 -7.49 -8.61
N THR A 217 1.84 -8.75 -8.61
CA THR A 217 1.98 -9.69 -9.72
C THR A 217 0.60 -9.95 -10.33
N VAL A 218 0.53 -9.94 -11.66
CA VAL A 218 -0.70 -10.30 -12.36
C VAL A 218 -0.66 -11.80 -12.62
N TYR A 219 -1.72 -12.48 -12.21
CA TYR A 219 -1.95 -13.89 -12.43
C TYR A 219 -3.14 -14.07 -13.37
N ALA A 220 -3.08 -15.08 -14.22
CA ALA A 220 -4.21 -15.53 -15.02
C ALA A 220 -4.07 -17.04 -15.25
N ASP A 221 -5.11 -17.66 -15.76
CA ASP A 221 -5.10 -19.07 -16.11
C ASP A 221 -4.05 -19.37 -17.20
N ALA A 222 -3.28 -20.45 -17.01
CA ALA A 222 -2.18 -20.83 -17.88
C ALA A 222 -2.67 -21.26 -19.27
N GLU A 223 -3.82 -21.93 -19.36
CA GLU A 223 -4.39 -22.38 -20.63
C GLU A 223 -4.89 -21.18 -21.42
N GLU A 224 -5.66 -20.29 -20.79
CA GLU A 224 -6.12 -19.04 -21.42
C GLU A 224 -4.94 -18.16 -21.87
N LEU A 225 -3.89 -18.03 -21.05
CA LEU A 225 -2.68 -17.30 -21.41
C LEU A 225 -1.92 -17.96 -22.56
N SER A 226 -1.82 -19.29 -22.56
CA SER A 226 -1.19 -20.07 -23.63
C SER A 226 -1.92 -19.84 -24.95
N GLU A 227 -3.25 -19.94 -24.95
CA GLU A 227 -4.09 -19.67 -26.12
C GLU A 227 -3.96 -18.22 -26.60
N ALA A 228 -3.97 -17.24 -25.69
CA ALA A 228 -3.90 -15.83 -26.00
C ALA A 228 -2.51 -15.38 -26.51
N THR A 229 -1.42 -15.99 -26.02
CA THR A 229 -0.03 -15.62 -26.37
C THR A 229 0.66 -16.58 -27.35
N GLY A 230 0.09 -17.75 -27.58
CA GLY A 230 0.70 -18.81 -28.39
C GLY A 230 1.99 -19.35 -27.78
N ILE A 231 2.17 -19.22 -26.46
CA ILE A 231 3.25 -19.82 -25.70
C ILE A 231 2.72 -21.11 -25.13
N ALA A 232 3.27 -22.25 -25.55
CA ALA A 232 2.85 -23.54 -25.02
C ALA A 232 3.11 -23.62 -23.51
N THR A 233 2.13 -24.13 -22.77
CA THR A 233 2.24 -24.41 -21.34
C THR A 233 2.10 -25.91 -21.08
N ALA A 234 2.83 -26.41 -20.07
CA ALA A 234 2.55 -27.68 -19.42
C ALA A 234 2.03 -27.47 -17.98
N GLU A 235 1.93 -26.21 -17.55
CA GLU A 235 1.38 -25.80 -16.27
C GLU A 235 -0.15 -25.72 -16.38
N ASP A 236 -0.83 -26.15 -15.32
CA ASP A 236 -2.29 -26.10 -15.15
C ASP A 236 -2.61 -25.08 -14.05
N GLY A 237 -3.71 -24.34 -14.19
CA GLY A 237 -4.16 -23.30 -13.27
C GLY A 237 -3.45 -21.94 -13.39
N GLU A 238 -3.46 -21.15 -12.30
CA GLU A 238 -2.96 -19.76 -12.32
C GLU A 238 -1.44 -19.65 -12.41
N VAL A 239 -0.96 -18.79 -13.31
CA VAL A 239 0.46 -18.50 -13.51
C VAL A 239 0.77 -17.02 -13.47
N GLY A 240 1.96 -16.68 -12.98
CA GLY A 240 2.43 -15.29 -12.91
C GLY A 240 2.81 -14.77 -14.31
N LEU A 241 2.12 -13.73 -14.77
CA LEU A 241 2.21 -13.20 -16.13
C LEU A 241 3.64 -12.98 -16.62
N ARG A 242 4.47 -12.28 -15.82
CA ARG A 242 5.86 -11.95 -16.19
C ARG A 242 6.74 -13.20 -16.31
N ALA A 243 6.52 -14.20 -15.46
CA ALA A 243 7.27 -15.46 -15.52
C ALA A 243 6.85 -16.27 -16.76
N PHE A 244 5.55 -16.29 -17.04
CA PHE A 244 4.97 -17.02 -18.17
C PHE A 244 5.42 -16.49 -19.54
N VAL A 245 5.28 -15.18 -19.79
CA VAL A 245 5.55 -14.61 -21.13
C VAL A 245 7.01 -14.30 -21.39
N GLY A 246 7.82 -14.19 -20.33
CA GLY A 246 9.25 -13.92 -20.39
C GLY A 246 9.59 -12.71 -21.27
N ALA A 247 10.64 -12.86 -22.08
CA ALA A 247 11.11 -11.81 -22.99
C ALA A 247 10.37 -11.80 -24.36
N LYS A 248 9.39 -12.69 -24.59
CA LYS A 248 8.65 -12.74 -25.86
C LYS A 248 7.69 -11.56 -26.00
N TYR A 249 7.27 -10.97 -24.88
CA TYR A 249 6.35 -9.84 -24.85
C TYR A 249 6.92 -8.66 -24.07
N ALA A 250 6.71 -7.45 -24.60
CA ALA A 250 6.79 -6.23 -23.83
C ALA A 250 5.52 -6.09 -22.95
N ILE A 251 5.71 -5.84 -21.65
CA ILE A 251 4.63 -5.76 -20.66
C ILE A 251 4.46 -4.29 -20.25
N THR A 252 3.27 -3.74 -20.45
CA THR A 252 2.91 -2.39 -19.98
C THR A 252 1.69 -2.45 -19.07
N TRP A 253 1.83 -2.04 -17.81
CA TRP A 253 0.71 -1.94 -16.88
C TRP A 253 0.01 -0.57 -16.96
N LYS A 254 -1.32 -0.57 -17.02
CA LYS A 254 -2.21 0.61 -16.98
C LYS A 254 -3.07 0.56 -15.71
N PRO A 255 -2.57 1.12 -14.60
CA PRO A 255 -3.26 1.05 -13.31
C PRO A 255 -4.66 1.68 -13.31
N GLU A 256 -4.90 2.68 -14.14
CA GLU A 256 -6.19 3.39 -14.23
C GLU A 256 -7.34 2.54 -14.77
N THR A 257 -7.05 1.48 -15.54
CA THR A 257 -8.05 0.59 -16.14
C THR A 257 -7.94 -0.85 -15.66
N HIS A 258 -7.03 -1.11 -14.73
CA HIS A 258 -6.60 -2.45 -14.31
C HIS A 258 -6.23 -3.35 -15.51
N ARG A 259 -5.54 -2.80 -16.52
CA ARG A 259 -5.14 -3.54 -17.71
C ARG A 259 -3.64 -3.70 -17.83
N VAL A 260 -3.20 -4.91 -18.16
CA VAL A 260 -1.84 -5.17 -18.65
C VAL A 260 -1.90 -5.30 -20.16
N TYR A 261 -1.01 -4.61 -20.86
CA TYR A 261 -0.86 -4.71 -22.31
C TYR A 261 0.37 -5.55 -22.60
N LEU A 262 0.18 -6.63 -23.36
CA LEU A 262 1.24 -7.47 -23.89
C LEU A 262 1.40 -7.15 -25.38
N VAL A 263 2.60 -6.74 -25.77
CA VAL A 263 2.95 -6.54 -27.20
C VAL A 263 4.07 -7.50 -27.54
N GLU A 264 3.83 -8.39 -28.51
CA GLU A 264 4.81 -9.39 -28.94
C GLU A 264 6.02 -8.70 -29.59
N ASN A 265 7.23 -9.13 -29.17
CA ASN A 265 8.50 -8.56 -29.61
C ASN A 265 8.95 -9.01 -31.00
#